data_AF-A0A1F4V3L2-F1
#
_entry.id   AF-A0A1F4V3L2-F1
#
_cell.length_a   1.000
_cell.length_b   1.000
_cell.length_c   1.000
_cell.angle_alpha   90.00
_cell.angle_beta   90.00
_cell.angle_gamma   90.00
#
_symmetry.space_group_name_H-M   'P 1'
#
loop_
_entity.id
_entity.type
_entity.pdbx_description
1 polymer ?
#
loop_
_entity_poly.entity_id
_entity_poly.type
_entity_poly.pdbx_seq_one_letter_code
_entity_poly.pdbx_strand_id
1 'polypeptide(L)'
;MKVKYVKDFEYDAFMIWIMLSDDDPSGVKNRAKSMGISKTELKRIYGVEDYQDAKGYVENLAKKKYSKCEEDIDRVIPLYQKEWDKINDTFSSEVEKVTGRKWKYNIYKVVVGPFHPGISTQEGDTVVRSAFEDSEGQKRITAHEILMSHIWCIFFEKLSTAQTINEQIKRYLS
;
A
#
# COMPACT_ATOMS: atom_id res chain seq x y z
N MET A 1 -8.35 8.01 -14.01
CA MET A 1 -8.01 7.89 -12.58
C MET A 1 -7.03 9.00 -12.20
N LYS A 2 -7.01 9.45 -10.94
CA LYS A 2 -6.05 10.42 -10.39
C LYS A 2 -5.20 9.77 -9.31
N VAL A 3 -3.98 10.26 -9.13
CA VAL A 3 -3.11 9.86 -8.02
C VAL A 3 -2.76 11.06 -7.17
N LYS A 4 -2.76 10.88 -5.86
CA LYS A 4 -2.38 11.90 -4.88
C LYS A 4 -1.30 11.37 -3.95
N TYR A 5 -0.11 11.98 -4.02
CA TYR A 5 0.94 11.75 -3.02
C TYR A 5 0.59 12.50 -1.74
N VAL A 6 0.67 11.81 -0.59
CA VAL A 6 0.33 12.34 0.72
C VAL A 6 1.30 11.88 1.79
N LYS A 7 1.38 12.65 2.88
CA LYS A 7 1.99 12.23 4.14
C LYS A 7 0.87 11.77 5.07
N ASP A 8 0.93 10.53 5.53
CA ASP A 8 -0.07 9.95 6.43
C ASP A 8 0.60 8.95 7.38
N PHE A 9 1.08 9.45 8.52
CA PHE A 9 1.82 8.60 9.47
C PHE A 9 0.92 7.59 10.17
N GLU A 10 -0.39 7.88 10.30
CA GLU A 10 -1.36 6.97 10.94
C GLU A 10 -1.54 5.73 10.07
N TYR A 11 -1.68 5.94 8.75
CA TYR A 11 -1.71 4.86 7.78
C TYR A 11 -0.39 4.08 7.77
N ASP A 12 0.76 4.75 7.77
CA ASP A 12 2.07 4.09 7.86
C ASP A 12 2.19 3.26 9.14
N ALA A 13 1.71 3.78 10.28
CA ALA A 13 1.67 3.05 11.55
C ALA A 13 0.77 1.81 11.46
N PHE A 14 -0.40 1.92 10.85
CA PHE A 14 -1.28 0.78 10.60
C PHE A 14 -0.58 -0.28 9.73
N MET A 15 0.13 0.12 8.68
CA MET A 15 0.86 -0.80 7.81
C MET A 15 2.05 -1.47 8.50
N ILE A 16 2.76 -0.77 9.38
CA ILE A 16 3.78 -1.37 10.25
C ILE A 16 3.16 -2.49 11.10
N TRP A 17 2.01 -2.23 11.72
CA TRP A 17 1.31 -3.24 12.51
C TRP A 17 0.94 -4.45 11.65
N ILE A 18 0.22 -4.27 10.54
CA ILE A 18 -0.16 -5.35 9.61
C ILE A 18 1.04 -6.23 9.22
N MET A 19 2.19 -5.62 8.91
CA MET A 19 3.37 -6.36 8.43
C MET A 19 4.13 -7.11 9.53
N LEU A 20 3.97 -6.71 10.79
CA LEU A 20 4.77 -7.21 11.92
C LEU A 20 3.95 -7.95 12.98
N SER A 21 2.62 -7.87 12.95
CA SER A 21 1.73 -8.64 13.81
C SER A 21 1.55 -10.09 13.36
N ASP A 22 1.75 -10.35 12.06
CA ASP A 22 1.58 -11.67 11.43
C ASP A 22 2.49 -12.76 12.03
N ASP A 23 1.99 -13.99 12.04
CA ASP A 23 2.54 -15.10 12.83
C ASP A 23 3.80 -15.75 12.23
N ASP A 24 4.18 -15.47 10.96
CA ASP A 24 5.40 -16.00 10.35
C ASP A 24 6.68 -15.42 10.99
N PRO A 25 7.36 -16.14 11.90
CA PRO A 25 8.45 -15.60 12.70
C PRO A 25 9.73 -15.35 11.88
N SER A 26 9.84 -15.95 10.69
CA SER A 26 11.02 -15.87 9.83
C SER A 26 10.97 -14.63 8.93
N GLY A 27 9.80 -14.30 8.37
CA GLY A 27 9.58 -13.12 7.56
C GLY A 27 9.57 -11.82 8.39
N VAL A 28 8.93 -11.84 9.56
CA VAL A 28 8.73 -10.63 10.39
C VAL A 28 10.05 -10.01 10.84
N LYS A 29 11.05 -10.81 11.23
CA LYS A 29 12.36 -10.28 11.67
C LYS A 29 13.09 -9.54 10.55
N ASN A 30 13.02 -10.05 9.33
CA ASN A 30 13.64 -9.42 8.17
C ASN A 30 12.90 -8.11 7.80
N ARG A 31 11.56 -8.13 7.82
CA ARG A 31 10.73 -6.94 7.63
C ARG A 31 11.06 -5.85 8.65
N ALA A 32 11.05 -6.18 9.94
CA ALA A 32 11.41 -5.26 11.02
C ALA A 32 12.81 -4.66 10.82
N LYS A 33 13.80 -5.49 10.49
CA LYS A 33 15.17 -5.03 10.20
C LYS A 33 15.19 -4.04 9.03
N SER A 34 14.49 -4.32 7.93
CA SER A 34 14.43 -3.42 6.76
C SER A 34 13.75 -2.09 7.08
N MET A 35 12.77 -2.09 7.98
CA MET A 35 12.10 -0.88 8.47
C MET A 35 12.92 -0.10 9.50
N GLY A 36 14.08 -0.62 9.94
CA GLY A 36 14.88 -0.02 11.01
C GLY A 36 14.26 -0.19 12.40
N ILE A 37 13.41 -1.20 12.58
CA ILE A 37 12.72 -1.52 13.85
C ILE A 37 13.55 -2.56 14.60
N SER A 38 13.92 -2.26 15.84
CA SER A 38 14.74 -3.13 16.68
C SER A 38 13.99 -4.37 17.15
N LYS A 39 14.73 -5.40 17.58
CA LYS A 39 14.13 -6.62 18.16
C LYS A 39 13.27 -6.33 19.38
N THR A 40 13.65 -5.34 20.20
CA THR A 40 12.89 -4.93 21.38
C THR A 40 11.58 -4.27 20.99
N GLU A 41 11.60 -3.44 19.94
CA GLU A 41 10.39 -2.79 19.44
C GLU A 41 9.45 -3.81 18.77
N LEU A 42 10.00 -4.76 18.01
CA LEU A 42 9.23 -5.83 17.38
C LEU A 42 8.46 -6.69 18.40
N LYS A 43 9.06 -7.02 19.55
CA LYS A 43 8.40 -7.82 20.60
C LYS A 43 7.11 -7.19 21.15
N ARG A 44 6.90 -5.88 20.93
CA ARG A 44 5.69 -5.15 21.36
C ARG A 44 4.58 -5.14 20.30
N ILE A 45 4.87 -5.60 19.08
CA ILE A 45 3.96 -5.60 17.93
C ILE A 45 3.61 -7.03 17.51
N TYR A 46 4.59 -7.93 17.60
CA TYR A 46 4.45 -9.32 17.18
C TYR A 46 3.37 -10.06 17.97
N GLY A 47 2.46 -10.75 17.27
CA GLY A 47 1.35 -11.50 17.85
C GLY A 47 0.22 -10.64 18.41
N VAL A 48 0.21 -9.31 18.14
CA VAL A 48 -0.90 -8.45 18.54
C VAL A 48 -2.02 -8.52 17.49
N GLU A 49 -3.14 -9.14 17.85
CA GLU A 49 -4.27 -9.42 16.94
C GLU A 49 -5.11 -8.18 16.57
N ASP A 50 -5.23 -7.19 17.48
CA ASP A 50 -5.98 -5.95 17.23
C ASP A 50 -5.04 -4.75 17.17
N TYR A 51 -5.15 -3.95 16.10
CA TYR A 51 -4.40 -2.71 15.95
C TYR A 51 -4.57 -1.78 17.15
N GLN A 52 -5.77 -1.71 17.76
CA GLN A 52 -6.02 -0.80 18.88
C GLN A 52 -5.11 -1.08 20.08
N ASP A 53 -4.70 -2.33 20.30
CA ASP A 53 -3.83 -2.72 21.41
C ASP A 53 -2.36 -2.28 21.20
N ALA A 54 -1.93 -2.14 19.94
CA ALA A 54 -0.60 -1.66 19.58
C ALA A 54 -0.57 -0.19 19.12
N LYS A 55 -1.72 0.43 18.85
CA LYS A 55 -1.87 1.72 18.15
C LYS A 55 -0.98 2.81 18.74
N GLY A 56 -1.13 3.10 20.03
CA GLY A 56 -0.37 4.17 20.68
C GLY A 56 1.14 3.93 20.63
N TYR A 57 1.58 2.67 20.66
CA TYR A 57 2.99 2.32 20.55
C TYR A 57 3.51 2.50 19.11
N VAL A 58 2.80 1.94 18.13
CA VAL A 58 3.22 1.97 16.72
C VAL A 58 3.13 3.38 16.13
N GLU A 59 2.13 4.16 16.49
CA GLU A 59 2.05 5.58 16.10
C GLU A 59 3.21 6.40 16.69
N ASN A 60 3.60 6.17 17.94
CA ASN A 60 4.74 6.85 18.53
C ASN A 60 6.05 6.46 17.84
N LEU A 61 6.20 5.19 17.47
CA LEU A 61 7.33 4.71 16.66
C LEU A 61 7.36 5.40 15.29
N ALA A 62 6.21 5.49 14.62
CA ALA A 62 6.05 6.17 13.34
C ALA A 62 6.42 7.66 13.47
N LYS A 63 5.78 8.39 14.38
CA LYS A 63 6.02 9.82 14.65
C LYS A 63 7.50 10.11 14.90
N LYS A 64 8.17 9.30 15.72
CA LYS A 64 9.62 9.46 16.03
C LYS A 64 10.51 9.31 14.79
N LYS A 65 10.12 8.48 13.82
CA LYS A 65 10.89 8.32 12.57
C LYS A 65 10.56 9.43 11.58
N TYR A 66 9.28 9.77 11.44
CA TYR A 66 8.83 10.91 10.65
C TYR A 66 9.51 12.21 11.08
N SER A 67 9.58 12.50 12.38
CA SER A 67 10.21 13.73 12.90
C SER A 67 11.68 13.91 12.53
N LYS A 68 12.37 12.86 12.03
CA LYS A 68 13.76 12.93 11.59
C LYS A 68 13.93 13.23 10.10
N CYS A 69 12.86 13.11 9.31
CA CYS A 69 12.89 13.21 7.85
C CYS A 69 11.65 13.91 7.28
N GLU A 70 10.88 14.60 8.13
CA GLU A 70 9.61 15.21 7.76
C GLU A 70 9.79 16.26 6.65
N GLU A 71 10.80 17.11 6.79
CA GLU A 71 11.15 18.13 5.78
C GLU A 71 11.53 17.49 4.43
N ASP A 72 12.24 16.35 4.46
CA ASP A 72 12.58 15.62 3.24
C ASP A 72 11.32 15.06 2.56
N ILE A 73 10.40 14.48 3.34
CA ILE A 73 9.11 13.96 2.84
C ILE A 73 8.30 15.10 2.21
N ASP A 74 8.16 16.22 2.91
CA ASP A 74 7.39 17.37 2.44
C ASP A 74 8.02 17.98 1.18
N ARG A 75 9.35 17.93 1.04
CA ARG A 75 10.06 18.37 -0.16
C ARG A 75 9.85 17.43 -1.36
N VAL A 76 9.83 16.11 -1.17
CA VAL A 76 9.77 15.15 -2.29
C VAL A 76 8.36 14.91 -2.82
N ILE A 77 7.33 14.98 -1.98
CA ILE A 77 5.92 14.80 -2.39
C ILE A 77 5.54 15.61 -3.65
N PRO A 78 5.78 16.93 -3.73
CA PRO A 78 5.44 17.69 -4.93
C PRO A 78 6.27 17.30 -6.16
N LEU A 79 7.51 16.83 -5.97
CA LEU A 79 8.35 16.34 -7.07
C LEU A 79 7.82 15.03 -7.64
N TYR A 80 7.44 14.09 -6.75
CA TYR A 80 6.82 12.83 -7.17
C TYR A 80 5.48 13.05 -7.86
N GLN A 81 4.64 13.93 -7.31
CA GLN A 81 3.37 14.30 -7.93
C GLN A 81 3.60 14.87 -9.34
N LYS A 82 4.54 15.82 -9.48
CA LYS A 82 4.86 16.42 -10.77
C LYS A 82 5.34 15.39 -11.80
N GLU A 83 6.17 14.42 -11.41
CA GLU A 83 6.61 13.37 -12.33
C GLU A 83 5.50 12.38 -12.69
N TRP A 84 4.60 12.08 -11.74
CA TRP A 84 3.44 11.23 -12.00
C TRP A 84 2.45 11.89 -12.95
N ASP A 85 2.16 13.18 -12.75
CA ASP A 85 1.20 13.94 -13.56
C ASP A 85 1.58 13.93 -15.05
N LYS A 86 2.87 13.83 -15.39
CA LYS A 86 3.34 13.69 -16.78
C LYS A 86 2.84 12.43 -17.48
N ILE A 87 2.56 11.37 -16.72
CA ILE A 87 2.17 10.06 -17.27
C ILE A 87 0.75 9.64 -16.91
N ASN A 88 0.09 10.30 -15.97
CA ASN A 88 -1.16 9.84 -15.36
C ASN A 88 -2.23 9.50 -16.40
N ASP A 89 -2.45 10.38 -17.37
CA ASP A 89 -3.51 10.21 -18.36
C ASP A 89 -3.20 9.04 -19.29
N THR A 90 -1.98 8.97 -19.83
CA THR A 90 -1.52 7.86 -20.68
C THR A 90 -1.54 6.53 -19.94
N PHE A 91 -1.04 6.50 -18.70
CA PHE A 91 -1.06 5.29 -17.86
C PHE A 91 -2.50 4.84 -17.61
N SER A 92 -3.36 5.77 -17.19
CA SER A 92 -4.78 5.49 -16.91
C SER A 92 -5.48 4.95 -18.15
N SER A 93 -5.30 5.56 -19.32
CA SER A 93 -5.98 5.15 -20.55
C SER A 93 -5.46 3.82 -21.10
N GLU A 94 -4.15 3.61 -21.11
CA GLU A 94 -3.56 2.39 -21.64
C GLU A 94 -3.89 1.18 -20.75
N VAL A 95 -3.92 1.32 -19.42
CA VAL A 95 -4.35 0.23 -18.53
C VAL A 95 -5.81 -0.15 -18.80
N GLU A 96 -6.73 0.81 -18.91
CA GLU A 96 -8.14 0.50 -19.21
C GLU A 96 -8.31 -0.17 -20.58
N LYS A 97 -7.55 0.30 -21.58
CA LYS A 97 -7.55 -0.25 -22.94
C LYS A 97 -7.01 -1.68 -22.98
N VAL A 98 -5.91 -1.97 -22.29
CA VAL A 98 -5.27 -3.29 -22.27
C VAL A 98 -6.09 -4.28 -21.47
N THR A 99 -6.61 -3.87 -20.31
CA THR A 99 -7.39 -4.76 -19.42
C THR A 99 -8.85 -4.89 -19.82
N GLY A 100 -9.37 -3.95 -20.61
CA GLY A 100 -10.80 -3.82 -20.92
C GLY A 100 -11.65 -3.45 -19.70
N ARG A 101 -11.04 -2.91 -18.64
CA ARG A 101 -11.68 -2.66 -17.34
C ARG A 101 -11.47 -1.21 -16.91
N LYS A 102 -12.50 -0.62 -16.31
CA LYS A 102 -12.41 0.71 -15.71
C LYS A 102 -11.72 0.63 -14.35
N TRP A 103 -11.06 1.71 -13.97
CA TRP A 103 -10.51 1.84 -12.61
C TRP A 103 -11.64 1.77 -11.57
N LYS A 104 -11.43 1.00 -10.49
CA LYS A 104 -12.39 0.88 -9.37
C LYS A 104 -12.49 2.20 -8.59
N TYR A 105 -11.36 2.88 -8.41
CA TYR A 105 -11.28 4.14 -7.66
C TYR A 105 -10.93 5.32 -8.58
N ASN A 106 -11.56 6.46 -8.31
CA ASN A 106 -11.29 7.71 -9.02
C ASN A 106 -9.97 8.34 -8.58
N ILE A 107 -9.58 8.13 -7.32
CA ILE A 107 -8.36 8.67 -6.71
C ILE A 107 -7.64 7.52 -6.03
N TYR A 108 -6.36 7.34 -6.32
CA TYR A 108 -5.46 6.50 -5.54
C TYR A 108 -4.54 7.38 -4.70
N LYS A 109 -4.39 7.04 -3.43
CA LYS A 109 -3.45 7.71 -2.51
C LYS A 109 -2.11 6.98 -2.52
N VAL A 110 -1.04 7.75 -2.55
CA VAL A 110 0.32 7.26 -2.39
C VAL A 110 0.87 7.85 -1.11
N VAL A 111 0.87 7.06 -0.03
CA VAL A 111 1.43 7.47 1.26
C VAL A 111 2.95 7.41 1.16
N VAL A 112 3.60 8.55 1.33
CA VAL A 112 5.06 8.68 1.32
C VAL A 112 5.56 8.67 2.76
N GLY A 113 6.45 7.74 3.06
CA GLY A 113 6.92 7.51 4.41
C GLY A 113 8.33 6.90 4.49
N PRO A 114 8.91 6.82 5.70
CA PRO A 114 10.29 6.39 5.89
C PRO A 114 10.44 4.88 6.16
N PHE A 115 9.35 4.11 6.14
CA PHE A 115 9.37 2.71 6.58
C PHE A 115 9.42 1.70 5.44
N HIS A 116 8.77 2.00 4.31
CA HIS A 116 8.42 0.98 3.34
C HIS A 116 9.00 1.30 1.96
N PRO A 117 9.75 0.37 1.34
CA PRO A 117 10.22 0.56 -0.04
C PRO A 117 9.08 0.49 -1.06
N GLY A 118 7.95 -0.15 -0.70
CA GLY A 118 6.74 -0.28 -1.53
C GLY A 118 5.74 -1.24 -0.91
N ILE A 119 4.47 -0.84 -0.81
CA ILE A 119 3.36 -1.74 -0.45
C ILE A 119 2.12 -1.37 -1.26
N SER A 120 1.51 -2.36 -1.91
CA SER A 120 0.13 -2.29 -2.39
C SER A 120 -0.81 -2.96 -1.40
N THR A 121 -1.97 -2.35 -1.16
CA THR A 121 -3.05 -3.00 -0.43
C THR A 121 -3.91 -3.80 -1.40
N GLN A 122 -4.31 -5.00 -1.00
CA GLN A 122 -5.23 -5.80 -1.81
C GLN A 122 -6.57 -5.06 -1.88
N GLU A 123 -7.01 -4.79 -3.12
CA GLU A 123 -8.26 -4.08 -3.43
C GLU A 123 -8.39 -2.64 -2.88
N GLY A 124 -7.36 -2.08 -2.27
CA GLY A 124 -7.40 -0.73 -1.72
C GLY A 124 -7.13 0.37 -2.75
N ASP A 125 -7.44 1.60 -2.38
CA ASP A 125 -7.09 2.81 -3.12
C ASP A 125 -5.76 3.42 -2.66
N THR A 126 -5.08 2.79 -1.70
CA THR A 126 -3.92 3.36 -1.03
C THR A 126 -2.70 2.44 -1.15
N VAL A 127 -1.59 3.02 -1.62
CA VAL A 127 -0.28 2.36 -1.71
C VAL A 127 0.74 3.14 -0.88
N VAL A 128 1.78 2.47 -0.38
CA VAL A 128 2.83 3.08 0.45
C VAL A 128 4.16 3.08 -0.28
N ARG A 129 4.91 4.18 -0.18
CA ARG A 129 6.19 4.41 -0.87
C ARG A 129 7.24 5.05 0.03
N SER A 130 8.50 4.73 -0.24
CA SER A 130 9.65 5.36 0.42
C SER A 130 9.79 6.82 0.01
N ALA A 131 10.25 7.68 0.92
CA ALA A 131 10.60 9.07 0.63
C ALA A 131 12.00 9.25 0.01
N PHE A 132 12.78 8.18 -0.11
CA PHE A 132 14.22 8.23 -0.37
C PHE A 132 14.63 7.73 -1.76
N GLU A 133 13.66 7.59 -2.66
CA GLU A 133 13.89 7.21 -4.06
C GLU A 133 13.95 8.47 -4.94
N ASP A 134 14.61 8.40 -6.08
CA ASP A 134 14.53 9.46 -7.06
C ASP A 134 13.13 9.51 -7.71
N SER A 135 12.78 10.66 -8.30
CA SER A 135 11.43 10.87 -8.82
C SER A 135 11.09 9.98 -10.02
N GLU A 136 12.07 9.57 -10.83
CA GLU A 136 11.86 8.66 -11.95
C GLU A 136 11.67 7.22 -11.47
N GLY A 137 12.49 6.78 -10.52
CA GLY A 137 12.33 5.52 -9.80
C GLY A 137 10.95 5.42 -9.17
N GLN A 138 10.52 6.45 -8.43
CA GLN A 138 9.20 6.48 -7.80
C GLN A 138 8.05 6.37 -8.78
N LYS A 139 8.11 7.05 -9.91
CA LYS A 139 7.09 6.98 -10.96
C LYS A 139 6.89 5.54 -11.41
N ARG A 140 7.98 4.81 -11.69
CA ARG A 140 7.90 3.41 -12.13
C ARG A 140 7.31 2.51 -11.06
N ILE A 141 7.74 2.66 -9.82
CA ILE A 141 7.28 1.76 -8.76
C ILE A 141 5.85 2.09 -8.34
N THR A 142 5.45 3.37 -8.34
CA THR A 142 4.05 3.77 -8.13
C THR A 142 3.13 3.15 -9.19
N ALA A 143 3.56 3.16 -10.46
CA ALA A 143 2.81 2.52 -11.54
C ALA A 143 2.64 1.02 -11.31
N HIS A 144 3.69 0.34 -10.83
CA HIS A 144 3.64 -1.06 -10.45
C HIS A 144 2.60 -1.31 -9.34
N GLU A 145 2.68 -0.60 -8.22
CA GLU A 145 1.78 -0.83 -7.07
C GLU A 145 0.31 -0.55 -7.40
N ILE A 146 0.03 0.53 -8.13
CA ILE A 146 -1.34 0.88 -8.55
C ILE A 146 -1.87 -0.16 -9.54
N LEU A 147 -1.04 -0.60 -10.49
CA LEU A 147 -1.42 -1.63 -11.45
C LEU A 147 -1.72 -2.96 -10.73
N MET A 148 -0.90 -3.36 -9.76
CA MET A 148 -1.14 -4.56 -8.95
C MET A 148 -2.46 -4.46 -8.20
N SER A 149 -2.73 -3.31 -7.55
CA SER A 149 -4.00 -3.06 -6.84
C SER A 149 -5.21 -3.20 -7.77
N HIS A 150 -5.10 -2.71 -9.01
CA HIS A 150 -6.15 -2.86 -10.03
C HIS A 150 -6.32 -4.29 -10.53
N ILE A 151 -5.22 -5.00 -10.80
CA ILE A 151 -5.23 -6.40 -11.23
C ILE A 151 -5.91 -7.28 -10.17
N TRP A 152 -5.64 -7.05 -8.88
CA TRP A 152 -6.31 -7.76 -7.80
C TRP A 152 -7.83 -7.54 -7.84
N CYS A 153 -8.30 -6.31 -8.04
CA CYS A 153 -9.73 -6.02 -8.19
C CYS A 153 -10.37 -6.84 -9.32
N ILE A 154 -9.69 -6.93 -10.48
CA ILE A 154 -10.19 -7.71 -11.63
C ILE A 154 -10.29 -9.20 -11.27
N PHE A 155 -9.29 -9.75 -10.57
CA PHE A 155 -9.30 -11.15 -10.16
C PHE A 155 -10.40 -11.46 -9.15
N PHE A 156 -10.57 -10.63 -8.11
CA PHE A 156 -11.58 -10.85 -7.08
C PHE A 156 -13.02 -10.70 -7.60
N GLU A 157 -13.27 -9.75 -8.52
CA GLU A 157 -14.55 -9.66 -9.24
C GLU A 157 -14.87 -10.96 -9.99
N LYS A 158 -13.89 -11.53 -10.69
CA LYS A 158 -14.09 -12.78 -11.45
C LYS A 158 -14.29 -13.99 -10.55
N LEU A 159 -13.53 -14.10 -9.46
CA LEU A 159 -13.62 -15.22 -8.52
C LEU A 159 -14.96 -15.23 -7.77
N SER A 160 -15.40 -14.07 -7.28
CA SER A 160 -16.72 -13.92 -6.64
C SER A 160 -17.86 -14.25 -7.61
N THR A 161 -17.77 -13.80 -8.87
CA THR A 161 -18.75 -14.13 -9.92
C THR A 161 -18.78 -15.63 -10.22
N ALA A 162 -17.62 -16.29 -10.33
CA ALA A 162 -17.54 -17.72 -10.60
C ALA A 162 -18.10 -18.59 -9.45
N GLN A 163 -17.86 -18.19 -8.19
CA GLN A 163 -18.48 -18.84 -7.02
C GLN A 163 -20.00 -18.69 -7.05
N THR A 164 -20.49 -17.49 -7.34
CA THR A 164 -21.93 -17.19 -7.43
C THR A 164 -22.60 -18.00 -8.56
N ILE A 165 -21.97 -18.15 -9.72
CA ILE A 165 -22.49 -18.95 -10.84
C ILE A 165 -22.52 -20.44 -10.46
N ASN A 166 -21.47 -20.96 -9.82
CA ASN A 166 -21.42 -22.36 -9.39
C ASN A 166 -22.48 -22.68 -8.32
N GLU A 167 -22.78 -21.74 -7.43
CA GLU A 167 -23.88 -21.87 -6.46
C GLU A 167 -25.26 -21.83 -7.13
N GLN A 168 -25.45 -20.97 -8.13
CA GLN A 168 -26.68 -20.92 -8.92
C GLN A 168 -26.87 -22.20 -9.75
N ILE A 169 -25.82 -22.72 -10.39
CA ILE A 169 -25.86 -23.99 -11.14
C ILE A 169 -26.18 -25.15 -10.19
N LYS A 170 -25.57 -25.21 -9.00
CA LYS A 170 -25.90 -26.23 -7.99
C LYS A 170 -27.37 -26.19 -7.57
N ARG A 171 -27.95 -25.00 -7.40
CA ARG A 171 -29.39 -24.84 -7.09
C ARG A 171 -30.31 -25.25 -8.24
N TYR A 172 -29.88 -25.09 -9.49
CA TYR A 172 -30.67 -25.49 -10.65
C TYR A 172 -30.60 -27.01 -10.92
N LEU A 173 -29.53 -27.67 -10.47
CA LEU A 173 -29.31 -29.11 -10.65
C LEU A 173 -29.74 -29.96 -9.45
N SER A 174 -30.19 -29.33 -8.35
CA SER A 174 -30.76 -29.96 -7.15
C SER A 174 -32.28 -29.88 -7.15
#